data_AF-A0A1H3AHB4-F1
#
_entry.id   AF-A0A1H3AHB4-F1
#
_cell.length_a   1.000
_cell.length_b   1.000
_cell.length_c   1.000
_cell.angle_alpha   90.00
_cell.angle_beta   90.00
_cell.angle_gamma   90.00
#
_symmetry.space_group_name_H-M   'P 1'
#
loop_
_entity.id
_entity.type
_entity.pdbx_description
1 polymer ?
#
loop_
_entity_poly.entity_id
_entity_poly.type
_entity_poly.pdbx_seq_one_letter_code
_entity_poly.pdbx_strand_id
1 'polypeptide(L)'
;MPGSGNTGKLVAANTLIRAVQSLLRGVRVRVLMDSWYMRQYVISKMLNRGFDVIGQVRRDTRLYDAPAPRLENQRGRSRKYGEKFTPEQVEHLHR
;
A
#
# COMPACT_ATOMS: atom_id res chain seq x y z
N MET A 1 -19.79 2.68 -3.57
CA MET A 1 -19.55 2.16 -2.21
C MET A 1 -18.63 0.94 -2.33
N PRO A 2 -17.42 0.90 -1.74
CA PRO A 2 -16.63 -0.33 -1.72
C PRO A 2 -17.34 -1.35 -0.81
N GLY A 3 -17.57 -2.56 -1.32
CA GLY A 3 -18.32 -3.62 -0.63
C GLY A 3 -17.67 -4.07 0.67
N SER A 4 -18.52 -4.36 1.67
CA SER A 4 -18.22 -4.73 3.06
C SER A 4 -17.30 -5.94 3.28
N GLY A 5 -17.01 -6.74 2.24
CA GLY A 5 -16.31 -8.02 2.39
C GLY A 5 -14.81 -7.95 2.71
N ASN A 6 -14.11 -6.88 2.31
CA ASN A 6 -12.64 -6.84 2.45
C ASN A 6 -12.14 -6.22 3.76
N THR A 7 -12.97 -5.42 4.44
CA THR A 7 -12.64 -4.79 5.72
C THR A 7 -12.33 -5.84 6.78
N GLY A 8 -13.03 -6.99 6.75
CA GLY A 8 -12.82 -8.10 7.69
C GLY A 8 -11.38 -8.61 7.74
N LYS A 9 -10.71 -8.73 6.59
CA LYS A 9 -9.31 -9.22 6.53
C LYS A 9 -8.32 -8.20 7.09
N LEU A 10 -8.50 -6.91 6.80
CA LEU A 10 -7.65 -5.85 7.36
C LEU A 10 -7.82 -5.75 8.88
N VAL A 11 -9.06 -5.89 9.36
CA VAL A 11 -9.35 -5.97 10.79
C VAL A 11 -8.73 -7.22 11.41
N ALA A 12 -8.90 -8.39 10.79
CA ALA A 12 -8.32 -9.64 11.27
C ALA A 12 -6.80 -9.57 11.39
N ALA A 13 -6.11 -9.07 10.36
CA ALA A 13 -4.65 -8.89 10.41
C ALA A 13 -4.22 -8.00 11.59
N ASN A 14 -4.91 -6.88 11.80
CA ASN A 14 -4.64 -6.01 12.93
C ASN A 14 -4.95 -6.68 14.28
N THR A 15 -6.00 -7.49 14.37
CA THR A 15 -6.37 -8.25 15.58
C THR A 15 -5.30 -9.28 15.92
N LEU A 16 -4.79 -10.03 14.94
CA LEU A 16 -3.72 -11.01 15.14
C LEU A 16 -2.44 -10.35 15.66
N ILE A 17 -2.02 -9.23 15.07
CA ILE A 17 -0.85 -8.48 15.56
C ILE A 17 -1.07 -7.99 17.00
N ARG A 18 -2.27 -7.48 17.33
CA ARG A 18 -2.58 -7.06 18.70
C ARG A 18 -2.45 -8.20 19.71
N ALA A 19 -2.84 -9.42 19.34
CA ALA A 19 -2.79 -10.57 20.23
C ALA A 19 -1.34 -10.95 20.60
N VAL A 20 -0.40 -10.77 19.67
CA VAL A 20 1.01 -11.15 19.88
C VAL A 20 1.92 -9.99 20.29
N GLN A 21 1.45 -8.74 20.23
CA GLN A 21 2.31 -7.56 20.42
C GLN A 21 3.03 -7.51 21.77
N SER A 22 2.44 -8.08 22.84
CA SER A 22 3.05 -8.10 24.17
C SER A 22 4.31 -8.96 24.22
N LEU A 23 4.37 -10.01 23.40
CA LEU A 23 5.51 -10.92 23.27
C LEU A 23 6.68 -10.27 22.52
N LEU A 24 6.43 -9.18 21.80
CA LEU A 24 7.41 -8.48 20.97
C LEU A 24 7.97 -7.21 21.64
N ARG A 25 7.74 -7.05 22.95
CA ARG A 25 8.25 -5.89 23.70
C ARG A 25 9.78 -5.93 23.79
N GLY A 26 10.41 -4.78 23.62
CA GLY A 26 11.87 -4.64 23.74
C GLY A 26 12.67 -5.09 22.52
N VAL A 27 12.02 -5.57 21.45
CA VAL A 27 12.68 -5.92 20.18
C VAL A 27 12.23 -4.99 19.05
N ARG A 28 13.13 -4.74 18.10
CA ARG A 28 12.78 -4.02 16.88
C ARG A 28 11.99 -4.95 15.95
N VAL A 29 10.72 -4.62 15.73
CA VAL A 29 9.82 -5.44 14.91
C VAL A 29 9.71 -4.86 13.51
N ARG A 30 9.82 -5.74 12.50
CA ARG A 30 9.56 -5.43 11.10
C ARG A 30 8.51 -6.38 10.54
N VAL A 31 7.41 -5.82 10.08
CA VAL A 31 6.27 -6.56 9.53
C VAL A 31 6.44 -6.65 8.02
N LEU A 32 6.69 -7.86 7.51
CA LEU A 32 6.63 -8.15 6.08
C LEU A 32 5.21 -8.57 5.72
N MET A 33 4.59 -7.88 4.77
CA MET A 33 3.23 -8.17 4.34
C MET A 33 3.08 -8.20 2.83
N ASP A 34 2.15 -9.02 2.36
CA ASP A 34 1.80 -9.06 0.94
C ASP A 34 1.15 -7.73 0.49
N SER A 35 1.18 -7.49 -0.81
CA SER A 35 0.70 -6.24 -1.40
C SER A 35 -0.76 -5.91 -1.09
N TRP A 36 -1.59 -6.93 -0.87
CA TRP A 36 -2.99 -6.77 -0.51
C TRP A 36 -3.19 -6.08 0.84
N TYR A 37 -2.33 -6.35 1.83
CA TYR A 37 -2.35 -5.70 3.14
C TYR A 37 -1.63 -4.35 3.19
N MET A 38 -0.90 -3.95 2.14
CA MET A 38 -0.25 -2.63 2.00
C MET A 38 -1.29 -1.51 1.77
N ARG A 39 -2.19 -1.36 2.73
CA ARG A 39 -3.27 -0.38 2.79
C ARG A 39 -3.03 0.53 3.98
N GLN A 40 -3.39 1.81 3.83
CA GLN A 40 -3.22 2.84 4.86
C GLN A 40 -3.66 2.35 6.25
N TYR A 41 -4.83 1.71 6.35
CA TYR A 41 -5.34 1.20 7.63
C TYR A 41 -4.35 0.26 8.35
N VAL A 42 -3.77 -0.73 7.65
CA VAL A 42 -2.84 -1.69 8.28
C VAL A 42 -1.49 -1.02 8.52
N ILE A 43 -0.98 -0.28 7.54
CA ILE A 43 0.32 0.42 7.63
C ILE A 43 0.32 1.37 8.83
N SER A 44 -0.64 2.28 8.93
CA SER A 44 -0.73 3.24 10.04
C SER A 44 -0.86 2.53 11.38
N LYS A 45 -1.58 1.41 11.46
CA LYS A 45 -1.69 0.64 12.70
C LYS A 45 -0.36 -0.02 13.10
N MET A 46 0.45 -0.49 12.15
CA MET A 46 1.78 -1.02 12.46
C MET A 46 2.74 0.09 12.88
N LEU A 47 2.77 1.19 12.14
CA LEU A 47 3.62 2.36 12.47
C LEU A 47 3.29 2.94 13.84
N ASN A 48 1.99 3.06 14.19
CA ASN A 48 1.57 3.54 15.51
C ASN A 48 1.98 2.60 16.67
N ARG A 49 2.40 1.37 16.39
CA ARG A 49 2.98 0.45 17.39
C ARG A 49 4.49 0.54 17.47
N GLY A 50 5.12 1.42 16.68
CA GLY A 50 6.57 1.51 16.55
C GLY A 50 7.18 0.38 15.72
N PHE A 51 6.39 -0.29 14.88
CA PHE A 51 6.89 -1.35 14.00
C PHE A 51 7.27 -0.78 12.64
N ASP A 52 8.34 -1.31 12.06
CA ASP A 52 8.69 -1.07 10.65
C ASP A 52 7.79 -1.91 9.74
N VAL A 53 7.46 -1.41 8.55
CA VAL A 53 6.65 -2.15 7.56
C VAL A 53 7.41 -2.31 6.27
N ILE A 54 7.46 -3.53 5.75
CA ILE A 54 7.92 -3.83 4.39
C ILE A 54 6.81 -4.54 3.64
N GLY A 55 6.55 -4.08 2.42
CA GLY A 55 5.68 -4.78 1.50
C GLY A 55 5.66 -4.08 0.15
N GLN A 56 5.12 -4.78 -0.83
CA GLN A 56 5.01 -4.24 -2.18
C GLN A 56 3.72 -3.44 -2.33
N VAL A 57 3.80 -2.21 -2.84
CA VAL A 57 2.59 -1.43 -3.15
C VAL A 57 1.89 -2.04 -4.36
N ARG A 58 0.56 -2.22 -4.27
CA ARG A 58 -0.24 -2.73 -5.40
C ARG A 58 -0.24 -1.76 -6.57
N ARG A 59 -0.38 -2.32 -7.78
CA ARG A 59 -0.47 -1.55 -9.03
C ARG A 59 -1.62 -0.53 -9.04
N ASP A 60 -2.72 -0.77 -8.33
CA ASP A 60 -3.86 0.16 -8.27
C ASP A 60 -3.72 1.27 -7.24
N THR A 61 -2.71 1.21 -6.37
CA THR A 61 -2.47 2.20 -5.30
C THR A 61 -1.09 2.84 -5.37
N ARG A 62 -0.28 2.45 -6.35
CA ARG A 62 1.05 3.03 -6.56
C ARG A 62 0.92 4.39 -7.24
N LEU A 63 1.92 5.25 -7.04
CA LEU A 63 2.07 6.52 -7.72
C LEU A 63 2.49 6.31 -9.19
N TYR A 64 1.70 6.90 -10.08
CA TYR A 64 1.91 6.93 -11.52
C TYR A 64 1.65 8.33 -12.04
N ASP A 65 2.27 8.67 -13.16
CA ASP A 65 1.90 9.85 -13.93
C ASP A 65 0.49 9.69 -14.51
N ALA A 66 -0.07 10.82 -14.94
CA ALA A 66 -1.25 10.80 -15.79
C ALA A 66 -0.95 9.98 -17.06
N PRO A 67 -1.89 9.12 -17.52
CA PRO A 67 -1.69 8.40 -18.77
C PRO A 67 -1.61 9.39 -19.93
N ALA A 68 -0.72 9.12 -20.89
CA ALA A 68 -0.65 9.91 -22.12
C ALA A 68 -2.02 9.92 -22.85
N PRO A 69 -2.34 11.02 -23.56
CA PRO A 69 -3.56 11.10 -24.36
C PRO A 69 -3.68 9.94 -25.35
N ARG A 70 -4.91 9.53 -25.62
CA ARG A 70 -5.19 8.48 -26.61
C ARG A 70 -4.85 8.99 -28.01
N LEU A 71 -4.21 8.16 -28.83
CA LEU A 71 -3.98 8.47 -30.25
C LEU A 71 -5.24 8.15 -31.08
N GLU A 72 -5.48 8.94 -32.13
CA GLU A 72 -6.69 8.90 -32.97
C GLU A 72 -6.96 7.50 -33.55
N ASN A 73 -5.92 6.78 -33.98
CA ASN A 73 -6.02 5.44 -34.57
C ASN A 73 -5.60 4.30 -33.61
N GLN A 74 -5.57 4.55 -32.30
CA GLN A 74 -5.14 3.55 -31.33
C GLN A 74 -6.16 2.41 -31.22
N ARG A 75 -5.74 1.15 -31.41
CA ARG A 75 -6.56 -0.03 -31.13
C ARG A 75 -6.47 -0.41 -29.64
N GLY A 76 -7.58 -0.92 -29.09
CA GLY A 76 -7.65 -1.39 -27.71
C GLY A 76 -7.89 -0.30 -26.66
N ARG A 77 -7.89 -0.70 -25.38
CA ARG A 77 -8.19 0.17 -24.23
C ARG A 77 -7.05 1.17 -23.98
N SER A 78 -7.40 2.43 -23.72
CA SER A 78 -6.42 3.43 -23.26
C SER A 78 -5.73 3.00 -21.98
N ARG A 79 -4.48 3.42 -21.79
CA ARG A 79 -3.74 3.15 -20.55
C ARG A 79 -4.48 3.79 -19.36
N LYS A 80 -4.58 3.04 -18.25
CA LYS A 80 -5.17 3.55 -17.00
C LYS A 80 -4.20 4.43 -16.21
N TYR A 81 -2.90 4.17 -16.36
CA TYR A 81 -1.83 4.83 -15.63
C TYR A 81 -0.72 5.22 -16.62
N GLY A 82 -0.06 6.34 -16.36
CA GLY A 82 1.17 6.73 -17.04
C GLY A 82 2.37 5.96 -16.52
N GLU A 83 3.55 6.56 -16.63
CA GLU A 83 4.77 5.95 -16.15
C GLU A 83 4.83 5.90 -14.63
N LYS A 84 5.61 4.95 -14.14
CA LYS A 84 5.69 4.64 -12.71
C LYS A 84 6.67 5.61 -12.06
N PHE A 85 6.26 6.24 -10.94
CA PHE A 85 7.17 7.13 -10.21
C PHE A 85 8.43 6.40 -9.78
N THR A 86 9.58 7.04 -10.02
CA THR A 86 10.89 6.63 -9.50
C THR A 86 11.06 7.07 -8.04
N PRO A 87 11.97 6.45 -7.28
CA PRO A 87 12.27 6.89 -5.92
C PRO A 87 12.63 8.38 -5.83
N GLU A 88 13.41 8.88 -6.79
CA GLU A 88 13.85 10.28 -6.83
C GLU A 88 12.66 11.22 -7.03
N GLN A 89 11.71 10.87 -7.91
CA GLN A 89 10.48 11.67 -8.10
C GLN A 89 9.62 11.69 -6.83
N VAL A 90 9.55 10.58 -6.09
CA VAL A 90 8.79 10.51 -4.83
C VAL A 90 9.41 11.40 -3.76
N GLU A 91 10.74 11.45 -3.67
CA GLU A 91 11.45 12.30 -2.71
C GLU A 91 11.12 13.80 -2.91
N HIS A 92 10.96 14.23 -4.16
CA HIS A 92 10.56 15.61 -4.49
C HIS A 92 9.11 15.95 -4.13
N LEU A 93 8.24 14.97 -3.84
CA LEU A 93 6.86 15.22 -3.40
C LEU A 93 6.75 15.65 -1.92
N HIS A 94 7.80 15.44 -1.14
CA HIS A 94 7.82 15.69 0.31
C HIS A 94 8.35 17.08 0.70
N ARG A 95 8.54 17.98 -0.28
CA ARG A 95 8.99 19.36 -0.10
C ARG A 95 7.87 20.33 -0.41
#